data_AF-A0A7V5HYC6-F1
#
_entry.id   AF-A0A7V5HYC6-F1
#
_cell.length_a   1.000
_cell.length_b   1.000
_cell.length_c   1.000
_cell.angle_alpha   90.00
_cell.angle_beta   90.00
_cell.angle_gamma   90.00
#
_symmetry.space_group_name_H-M   'P 1'
#
loop_
_entity.id
_entity.type
_entity.pdbx_description
1 polymer ?
#
loop_
_entity_poly.entity_id
_entity_poly.type
_entity_poly.pdbx_seq_one_letter_code
_entity_poly.pdbx_strand_id
1 'polypeptide(L)'
;MPLRTGRELKKVFQEVCPFEADGKLKPEEERVTLLASNVNIPFEVQMSAFVQASVVGEGSPQIIQVSYNAAKIAGRDPKKTPFYKGVERKSNLRPAVVGAARARRMLEEFVEDFGAEMIFLSLDHFTAPPFDPDLYSSPQGSGGLDHFTAKARIEEAIETMKPLYGKEVDISKDLFNAYVNYLCSDAVGGYRKDFLGAVYVSNPAWSMIDTGELPPVLNFALSRDLVDAVRKEIDNQDTIIEAEIASTGTSGEEIEHKKLSGEELERYKDKVVLFVKFVGAEGVSYDIGMKHAAKKGEKHEPDVERLETVQRGLFLELGENIPFAQHGGTGAARVIKGLVGKDNINTQYLVDAANFFADHYEKNKEAIRGGVKSACGTGIYLNMVIVQAERAVSKLKETGSFGLVPRLLKVLK
;
A
#
# COMPACT_ATOMS: atom_id res chain seq x y z
N MET A 1 3.85 21.31 11.53
CA MET A 1 2.67 20.57 12.07
C MET A 1 2.95 19.08 11.99
N PRO A 2 2.55 18.25 12.98
CA PRO A 2 2.80 16.81 12.90
C PRO A 2 1.88 16.15 11.86
N LEU A 3 2.35 15.04 11.27
CA LEU A 3 1.49 14.17 10.45
C LEU A 3 0.39 13.56 11.30
N ARG A 4 -0.74 13.28 10.65
CA ARG A 4 -1.87 12.58 11.28
C ARG A 4 -1.55 11.12 11.51
N THR A 5 -2.11 10.60 12.58
CA THR A 5 -1.92 9.24 13.10
C THR A 5 -2.84 8.23 12.42
N GLY A 6 -2.54 6.93 12.60
CA GLY A 6 -3.43 5.88 12.11
C GLY A 6 -4.77 5.85 12.84
N ARG A 7 -4.81 6.23 14.12
CA ARG A 7 -6.07 6.40 14.87
C ARG A 7 -6.97 7.49 14.27
N GLU A 8 -6.39 8.62 13.90
CA GLU A 8 -7.12 9.68 13.19
C GLU A 8 -7.57 9.20 11.80
N LEU A 9 -6.74 8.44 11.09
CA LEU A 9 -7.11 7.86 9.80
C LEU A 9 -8.29 6.89 9.91
N LYS A 10 -8.33 6.05 10.96
CA LYS A 10 -9.48 5.17 11.25
C LYS A 10 -10.75 5.99 11.42
N LYS A 11 -10.73 7.07 12.21
CA LYS A 11 -11.88 7.98 12.37
C LYS A 11 -12.33 8.57 11.04
N VAL A 12 -11.39 8.97 10.17
CA VAL A 12 -11.71 9.45 8.82
C VAL A 12 -12.44 8.38 8.03
N PHE A 13 -11.94 7.14 7.99
CA PHE A 13 -12.60 6.04 7.28
C PHE A 13 -13.98 5.71 7.83
N GLN A 14 -14.20 5.83 9.14
CA GLN A 14 -15.55 5.66 9.70
C GLN A 14 -16.49 6.80 9.29
N GLU A 15 -16.03 8.05 9.31
CA GLU A 15 -16.81 9.22 8.88
C GLU A 15 -17.21 9.14 7.40
N VAL A 16 -16.32 8.61 6.54
CA VAL A 16 -16.58 8.44 5.10
C VAL A 16 -17.11 7.05 4.74
N CYS A 17 -17.58 6.27 5.72
CA CYS A 17 -18.14 4.94 5.48
C CYS A 17 -19.24 5.00 4.40
N PRO A 18 -19.17 4.16 3.35
CA PRO A 18 -20.11 4.20 2.23
C PRO A 18 -21.46 3.55 2.56
N PHE A 19 -21.61 2.94 3.73
CA PHE A 19 -22.83 2.25 4.14
C PHE A 19 -23.59 3.02 5.21
N GLU A 20 -24.91 2.87 5.17
CA GLU A 20 -25.79 3.15 6.30
C GLU A 20 -25.70 2.03 7.35
N ALA A 21 -26.25 2.26 8.54
CA ALA A 21 -26.19 1.30 9.65
C ALA A 21 -26.81 -0.07 9.33
N ASP A 22 -27.74 -0.14 8.39
CA ASP A 22 -28.38 -1.38 7.92
C ASP A 22 -27.61 -2.07 6.76
N GLY A 23 -26.45 -1.53 6.37
CA GLY A 23 -25.64 -2.02 5.26
C GLY A 23 -26.11 -1.56 3.88
N LYS A 24 -27.09 -0.65 3.79
CA LYS A 24 -27.47 -0.03 2.53
C LYS A 24 -26.36 0.89 2.03
N LEU A 25 -25.96 0.72 0.78
CA LEU A 25 -24.98 1.58 0.12
C LEU A 25 -25.54 3.01 -0.07
N LYS A 26 -24.75 4.01 0.31
CA LYS A 26 -25.08 5.43 0.14
C LYS A 26 -25.07 5.86 -1.32
N PRO A 27 -25.79 6.95 -1.67
CA PRO A 27 -25.70 7.57 -2.99
C PRO A 27 -24.26 7.93 -3.40
N GLU A 28 -23.96 7.97 -4.69
CA GLU A 28 -22.60 8.20 -5.20
C GLU A 28 -22.01 9.57 -4.85
N GLU A 29 -22.85 10.57 -4.76
CA GLU A 29 -22.54 11.94 -4.38
C GLU A 29 -22.08 12.08 -2.92
N GLU A 30 -22.46 11.15 -2.04
CA GLU A 30 -22.10 11.16 -0.62
C GLU A 30 -20.86 10.31 -0.32
N ARG A 31 -20.47 9.45 -1.27
CA ARG A 31 -19.35 8.52 -1.11
C ARG A 31 -18.02 9.19 -1.46
N VAL A 32 -16.99 8.86 -0.68
CA VAL A 32 -15.65 9.45 -0.76
C VAL A 32 -14.60 8.36 -0.73
N THR A 33 -13.56 8.51 -1.54
CA THR A 33 -12.35 7.69 -1.52
C THR A 33 -11.16 8.55 -1.13
N LEU A 34 -10.25 8.05 -0.29
CA LEU A 34 -9.00 8.75 -0.01
C LEU A 34 -7.96 8.43 -1.08
N LEU A 35 -7.31 9.48 -1.60
CA LEU A 35 -6.20 9.32 -2.53
C LEU A 35 -4.94 8.91 -1.77
N ALA A 36 -4.28 7.86 -2.25
CA ALA A 36 -2.98 7.43 -1.79
C ALA A 36 -1.94 7.60 -2.92
N SER A 37 -1.01 8.54 -2.72
CA SER A 37 -0.03 8.93 -3.74
C SER A 37 1.35 8.36 -3.41
N ASN A 38 1.87 7.51 -4.28
CA ASN A 38 3.19 6.93 -4.10
C ASN A 38 4.30 7.94 -4.40
N VAL A 39 5.20 8.07 -3.43
CA VAL A 39 6.44 8.82 -3.55
C VAL A 39 7.55 7.89 -4.04
N ASN A 40 8.26 8.40 -5.03
CA ASN A 40 9.41 7.85 -5.71
C ASN A 40 10.48 8.94 -5.78
N ILE A 41 11.65 8.56 -6.28
CA ILE A 41 12.80 9.46 -6.32
C ILE A 41 12.69 10.41 -7.52
N PRO A 42 12.95 11.72 -7.35
CA PRO A 42 13.34 12.39 -6.10
C PRO A 42 12.17 12.63 -5.13
N PHE A 43 12.35 12.26 -3.85
CA PHE A 43 11.30 12.35 -2.84
C PHE A 43 10.88 13.81 -2.62
N GLU A 44 11.84 14.72 -2.65
CA GLU A 44 11.66 16.16 -2.44
C GLU A 44 10.67 16.76 -3.44
N VAL A 45 10.71 16.29 -4.69
CA VAL A 45 9.80 16.77 -5.75
C VAL A 45 8.39 16.25 -5.53
N GLN A 46 8.23 14.93 -5.35
CA GLN A 46 6.89 14.34 -5.25
C GLN A 46 6.21 14.67 -3.91
N MET A 47 6.93 14.65 -2.79
CA MET A 47 6.37 15.03 -1.49
C MET A 47 5.93 16.49 -1.49
N SER A 48 6.75 17.41 -1.99
CA SER A 48 6.37 18.81 -2.11
C SER A 48 5.12 18.98 -2.99
N ALA A 49 5.04 18.25 -4.11
CA ALA A 49 3.89 18.31 -5.02
C ALA A 49 2.60 17.82 -4.35
N PHE A 50 2.65 16.69 -3.66
CA PHE A 50 1.47 16.12 -3.02
C PHE A 50 1.01 16.94 -1.82
N VAL A 51 1.94 17.44 -1.00
CA VAL A 51 1.58 18.34 0.11
C VAL A 51 0.97 19.64 -0.42
N GLN A 52 1.52 20.23 -1.48
CA GLN A 52 0.90 21.40 -2.12
C GLN A 52 -0.50 21.09 -2.66
N ALA A 53 -0.70 19.95 -3.32
CA ALA A 53 -2.01 19.53 -3.80
C ALA A 53 -3.03 19.40 -2.65
N SER A 54 -2.60 18.92 -1.49
CA SER A 54 -3.45 18.74 -0.31
C SER A 54 -3.93 20.05 0.33
N VAL A 55 -3.28 21.19 0.07
CA VAL A 55 -3.65 22.50 0.65
C VAL A 55 -4.37 23.41 -0.34
N VAL A 56 -4.60 22.97 -1.59
CA VAL A 56 -5.37 23.73 -2.56
C VAL A 56 -6.84 23.83 -2.12
N GLY A 57 -7.43 25.04 -2.23
CA GLY A 57 -8.82 25.29 -1.88
C GLY A 57 -9.04 25.24 -0.36
N GLU A 58 -10.04 24.49 0.09
CA GLU A 58 -10.28 24.25 1.53
C GLU A 58 -9.40 23.11 2.10
N GLY A 59 -8.51 22.55 1.30
CA GLY A 59 -7.65 21.43 1.67
C GLY A 59 -8.32 20.07 1.53
N SER A 60 -7.52 19.03 1.27
CA SER A 60 -7.99 17.65 1.03
C SER A 60 -7.19 16.64 1.86
N PRO A 61 -7.82 15.62 2.46
CA PRO A 61 -7.08 14.53 3.08
C PRO A 61 -6.29 13.75 2.03
N GLN A 62 -5.02 13.47 2.30
CA GLN A 62 -4.20 12.71 1.37
C GLN A 62 -3.27 11.74 2.11
N ILE A 63 -3.19 10.52 1.61
CA ILE A 63 -2.22 9.53 2.05
C ILE A 63 -1.00 9.64 1.14
N ILE A 64 0.18 9.82 1.71
CA ILE A 64 1.45 9.88 0.97
C ILE A 64 2.21 8.60 1.30
N GLN A 65 2.43 7.77 0.29
CA GLN A 65 2.90 6.40 0.47
C GLN A 65 4.35 6.21 0.03
N VAL A 66 5.10 5.39 0.75
CA VAL A 66 6.47 5.02 0.41
C VAL A 66 6.53 3.52 0.21
N SER A 67 6.87 3.07 -1.00
CA SER A 67 7.04 1.64 -1.28
C SER A 67 8.31 1.09 -0.64
N TYR A 68 8.34 -0.21 -0.38
CA TYR A 68 9.53 -0.88 0.13
C TYR A 68 10.77 -0.64 -0.75
N ASN A 69 10.61 -0.68 -2.08
CA ASN A 69 11.70 -0.37 -3.01
C ASN A 69 12.16 1.09 -2.92
N ALA A 70 11.24 2.06 -2.84
CA ALA A 70 11.58 3.46 -2.68
C ALA A 70 12.34 3.71 -1.35
N ALA A 71 11.89 3.08 -0.26
CA ALA A 71 12.58 3.12 1.03
C ALA A 71 13.99 2.53 0.95
N LYS A 72 14.18 1.39 0.26
CA LYS A 72 15.52 0.79 0.07
C LYS A 72 16.47 1.71 -0.69
N ILE A 73 16.01 2.38 -1.74
CA ILE A 73 16.86 3.31 -2.50
C ILE A 73 17.15 4.56 -1.67
N ALA A 74 16.16 5.13 -0.98
CA ALA A 74 16.35 6.26 -0.07
C ALA A 74 17.31 5.92 1.09
N GLY A 75 17.31 4.66 1.54
CA GLY A 75 18.24 4.08 2.51
C GLY A 75 19.63 3.75 1.98
N ARG A 76 19.85 3.95 0.68
CA ARG A 76 21.08 3.64 -0.07
C ARG A 76 21.42 2.16 -0.09
N ASP A 77 20.44 1.27 -0.25
CA ASP A 77 20.70 -0.17 -0.37
C ASP A 77 21.73 -0.45 -1.51
N PRO A 78 22.88 -1.09 -1.23
CA PRO A 78 23.88 -1.49 -2.24
C PRO A 78 23.34 -2.31 -3.40
N LYS A 79 22.25 -3.07 -3.20
CA LYS A 79 21.60 -3.86 -4.26
C LYS A 79 20.68 -3.03 -5.17
N LYS A 80 20.32 -1.81 -4.77
CA LYS A 80 19.34 -0.97 -5.48
C LYS A 80 19.88 0.41 -5.84
N THR A 81 20.99 0.84 -5.24
CA THR A 81 21.56 2.16 -5.42
C THR A 81 22.97 2.02 -6.01
N PRO A 82 23.26 2.67 -7.14
CA PRO A 82 24.62 2.70 -7.67
C PRO A 82 25.51 3.56 -6.76
N PHE A 83 26.73 3.09 -6.52
CA PHE A 83 27.76 3.82 -5.78
C PHE A 83 28.89 4.19 -6.74
N TYR A 84 29.46 5.38 -6.54
CA TYR A 84 30.67 5.78 -7.25
C TYR A 84 31.84 4.84 -6.89
N LYS A 85 32.78 4.65 -7.81
CA LYS A 85 33.92 3.75 -7.62
C LYS A 85 34.68 4.08 -6.33
N GLY A 86 34.85 3.07 -5.47
CA GLY A 86 35.54 3.21 -4.18
C GLY A 86 34.67 3.74 -3.04
N VAL A 87 33.37 3.97 -3.27
CA VAL A 87 32.41 4.35 -2.23
C VAL A 87 31.56 3.14 -1.85
N GLU A 88 31.46 2.89 -0.55
CA GLU A 88 30.60 1.85 0.00
C GLU A 88 29.70 2.43 1.09
N ARG A 89 28.55 1.78 1.29
CA ARG A 89 27.67 2.10 2.41
C ARG A 89 28.31 1.63 3.71
N LYS A 90 28.70 2.58 4.57
CA LYS A 90 29.32 2.28 5.87
C LYS A 90 28.34 1.92 6.99
N SER A 91 27.08 2.35 6.88
CA SER A 91 26.07 2.06 7.91
C SER A 91 25.73 0.57 7.92
N ASN A 92 25.61 -0.01 9.11
CA ASN A 92 25.10 -1.37 9.35
C ASN A 92 23.57 -1.41 9.53
N LEU A 93 22.90 -0.26 9.61
CA LEU A 93 21.45 -0.18 9.76
C LEU A 93 20.76 -0.72 8.50
N ARG A 94 19.57 -1.30 8.63
CA ARG A 94 18.83 -1.84 7.48
C ARG A 94 18.41 -0.70 6.54
N PRO A 95 18.69 -0.79 5.22
CA PRO A 95 18.40 0.30 4.28
C PRO A 95 16.94 0.75 4.27
N ALA A 96 15.98 -0.17 4.24
CA ALA A 96 14.56 0.18 4.21
C ALA A 96 14.12 1.00 5.43
N VAL A 97 14.59 0.61 6.62
CA VAL A 97 14.36 1.34 7.89
C VAL A 97 14.93 2.76 7.81
N VAL A 98 16.17 2.92 7.34
CA VAL A 98 16.79 4.25 7.15
C VAL A 98 16.00 5.09 6.14
N GLY A 99 15.54 4.49 5.05
CA GLY A 99 14.74 5.15 4.03
C GLY A 99 13.39 5.61 4.53
N ALA A 100 12.66 4.76 5.26
CA ALA A 100 11.37 5.10 5.86
C ALA A 100 11.52 6.27 6.86
N ALA A 101 12.55 6.24 7.71
CA ALA A 101 12.84 7.34 8.63
C ALA A 101 13.16 8.66 7.90
N ARG A 102 13.88 8.60 6.77
CA ARG A 102 14.16 9.78 5.93
C ARG A 102 12.89 10.33 5.29
N ALA A 103 12.04 9.45 4.77
CA ALA A 103 10.78 9.82 4.16
C ALA A 103 9.86 10.54 5.17
N ARG A 104 9.74 10.00 6.39
CA ARG A 104 8.97 10.61 7.47
C ARG A 104 9.41 12.04 7.76
N ARG A 105 10.70 12.26 8.02
CA ARG A 105 11.24 13.59 8.33
C ARG A 105 11.01 14.59 7.21
N MET A 106 11.33 14.21 5.98
CA MET A 106 11.14 15.08 4.82
C MET A 106 9.66 15.45 4.63
N LEU A 107 8.75 14.51 4.84
CA LEU A 107 7.33 14.78 4.73
C LEU A 107 6.83 15.71 5.85
N GLU A 108 7.36 15.59 7.07
CA GLU A 108 7.06 16.54 8.17
C GLU A 108 7.47 17.96 7.83
N GLU A 109 8.67 18.13 7.27
CA GLU A 109 9.19 19.45 6.86
C GLU A 109 8.24 20.11 5.86
N PHE A 110 7.83 19.40 4.80
CA PHE A 110 6.89 19.96 3.81
C PHE A 110 5.50 20.22 4.41
N VAL A 111 4.99 19.34 5.27
CA VAL A 111 3.69 19.55 5.93
C VAL A 111 3.72 20.79 6.81
N GLU A 112 4.83 21.06 7.48
CA GLU A 112 5.04 22.29 8.24
C GLU A 112 5.13 23.51 7.32
N ASP A 113 5.95 23.46 6.27
CA ASP A 113 6.16 24.57 5.34
C ASP A 113 4.86 25.05 4.67
N PHE A 114 4.01 24.11 4.26
CA PHE A 114 2.76 24.41 3.53
C PHE A 114 1.52 24.47 4.43
N GLY A 115 1.64 24.13 5.71
CA GLY A 115 0.51 24.11 6.64
C GLY A 115 -0.56 23.06 6.30
N ALA A 116 -0.16 21.86 5.87
CA ALA A 116 -1.10 20.82 5.47
C ALA A 116 -1.68 20.06 6.67
N GLU A 117 -3.00 20.18 6.91
CA GLU A 117 -3.61 19.67 8.14
C GLU A 117 -3.99 18.19 8.12
N MET A 118 -4.11 17.55 6.94
CA MET A 118 -4.65 16.19 6.79
C MET A 118 -3.78 15.30 5.90
N ILE A 119 -2.49 15.22 6.23
CA ILE A 119 -1.55 14.30 5.59
C ILE A 119 -1.29 13.08 6.47
N PHE A 120 -1.35 11.91 5.85
CA PHE A 120 -1.07 10.61 6.47
C PHE A 120 0.11 9.95 5.78
N LEU A 121 1.17 9.60 6.52
CA LEU A 121 2.24 8.76 5.97
C LEU A 121 1.77 7.32 5.87
N SER A 122 2.13 6.65 4.79
CA SER A 122 1.89 5.23 4.62
C SER A 122 3.10 4.48 4.09
N LEU A 123 3.24 3.21 4.49
CA LEU A 123 4.14 2.24 3.87
C LEU A 123 3.35 1.36 2.90
N ASP A 124 3.83 1.31 1.66
CA ASP A 124 3.24 0.55 0.55
C ASP A 124 4.01 -0.76 0.32
N HIS A 125 3.38 -1.74 -0.36
CA HIS A 125 3.84 -3.12 -0.61
C HIS A 125 5.20 -3.50 0.00
N PHE A 126 5.15 -4.01 1.23
CA PHE A 126 6.23 -4.83 1.77
C PHE A 126 5.96 -6.26 1.32
N THR A 127 6.43 -6.59 0.10
CA THR A 127 6.25 -7.91 -0.50
C THR A 127 7.09 -8.96 0.21
N ALA A 128 6.42 -10.05 0.60
CA ALA A 128 7.05 -11.20 1.22
C ALA A 128 8.06 -11.88 0.26
N PRO A 129 9.10 -12.54 0.79
CA PRO A 129 9.98 -13.38 -0.04
C PRO A 129 9.16 -14.47 -0.75
N PRO A 130 9.46 -14.81 -2.02
CA PRO A 130 8.72 -15.85 -2.71
C PRO A 130 8.87 -17.21 -2.02
N PHE A 131 7.81 -18.01 -2.07
CA PHE A 131 7.81 -19.38 -1.57
C PHE A 131 8.11 -20.36 -2.71
N ASP A 132 9.05 -21.27 -2.46
CA ASP A 132 9.39 -22.38 -3.35
C ASP A 132 9.44 -23.68 -2.52
N PRO A 133 8.53 -24.64 -2.76
CA PRO A 133 8.45 -25.86 -1.96
C PRO A 133 9.72 -26.71 -2.01
N ASP A 134 10.47 -26.69 -3.11
CA ASP A 134 11.70 -27.48 -3.24
C ASP A 134 12.84 -26.83 -2.45
N LEU A 135 12.96 -25.50 -2.53
CA LEU A 135 13.94 -24.74 -1.75
C LEU A 135 13.72 -24.92 -0.23
N TYR A 136 12.46 -24.85 0.20
CA TYR A 136 12.11 -24.95 1.62
C TYR A 136 11.80 -26.38 2.08
N SER A 137 12.04 -27.39 1.25
CA SER A 137 12.02 -28.80 1.67
C SER A 137 13.02 -29.10 2.81
N SER A 138 14.02 -28.23 2.97
CA SER A 138 14.98 -28.22 4.08
C SER A 138 15.13 -26.81 4.69
N PRO A 139 15.60 -26.69 5.95
CA PRO A 139 15.77 -25.40 6.62
C PRO A 139 16.70 -24.44 5.87
N GLN A 140 16.27 -23.18 5.69
CA GLN A 140 17.01 -22.11 5.03
C GLN A 140 17.42 -21.00 6.02
N GLY A 141 18.14 -21.40 7.08
CA GLY A 141 18.53 -20.53 8.19
C GLY A 141 17.54 -20.54 9.35
N SER A 142 17.66 -19.54 10.23
CA SER A 142 16.89 -19.45 11.50
C SER A 142 16.56 -18.01 11.90
N GLY A 143 16.64 -17.07 10.95
CA GLY A 143 16.40 -15.66 11.19
C GLY A 143 14.92 -15.27 11.34
N GLY A 144 13.99 -16.15 10.96
CA GLY A 144 12.54 -15.95 11.00
C GLY A 144 11.91 -16.31 12.35
N LEU A 145 10.74 -16.95 12.31
CA LEU A 145 10.07 -17.46 13.51
C LEU A 145 10.82 -18.67 14.09
N ASP A 146 10.67 -18.91 15.39
CA ASP A 146 11.07 -20.20 15.94
C ASP A 146 10.14 -21.31 15.43
N HIS A 147 10.66 -22.54 15.39
CA HIS A 147 9.95 -23.67 14.81
C HIS A 147 8.60 -23.97 15.48
N PHE A 148 8.47 -23.78 16.80
CA PHE A 148 7.22 -24.05 17.49
C PHE A 148 6.15 -23.02 17.14
N THR A 149 6.53 -21.74 17.13
CA THR A 149 5.63 -20.66 16.71
C THR A 149 5.23 -20.81 15.25
N ALA A 150 6.17 -21.08 14.34
CA ALA A 150 5.89 -21.29 12.93
C ALA A 150 4.88 -22.44 12.71
N LYS A 151 5.11 -23.57 13.38
CA LYS A 151 4.21 -24.72 13.34
C LYS A 151 2.80 -24.37 13.84
N ALA A 152 2.71 -23.73 15.01
CA ALA A 152 1.44 -23.34 15.60
C ALA A 152 0.64 -22.40 14.69
N ARG A 153 1.31 -21.44 14.03
CA ARG A 153 0.65 -20.51 13.08
C ARG A 153 0.07 -21.21 11.86
N ILE A 154 0.77 -22.19 11.32
CA ILE A 154 0.28 -22.98 10.19
C ILE A 154 -0.91 -23.84 10.60
N GLU A 155 -0.83 -24.49 11.76
CA GLU A 155 -1.94 -25.29 12.31
C GLU A 155 -3.19 -24.44 12.57
N GLU A 156 -3.02 -23.28 13.20
CA GLU A 156 -4.09 -22.31 13.50
C GLU A 156 -4.77 -21.80 12.20
N ALA A 157 -3.96 -21.49 11.17
CA ALA A 157 -4.47 -21.08 9.86
C ALA A 157 -5.27 -22.21 9.19
N ILE A 158 -4.73 -23.44 9.13
CA ILE A 158 -5.43 -24.59 8.52
C ILE A 158 -6.75 -24.86 9.25
N GLU A 159 -6.74 -24.90 10.58
CA GLU A 159 -7.93 -25.17 11.39
C GLU A 159 -9.02 -24.11 11.13
N THR A 160 -8.63 -22.83 11.12
CA THR A 160 -9.55 -21.72 10.88
C THR A 160 -10.13 -21.75 9.45
N MET A 161 -9.31 -22.08 8.46
CA MET A 161 -9.70 -22.06 7.04
C MET A 161 -10.55 -23.27 6.65
N LYS A 162 -10.39 -24.42 7.33
CA LYS A 162 -10.98 -25.71 6.94
C LYS A 162 -12.49 -25.68 6.67
N PRO A 163 -13.34 -25.01 7.48
CA PRO A 163 -14.79 -24.98 7.23
C PRO A 163 -15.18 -24.35 5.89
N LEU A 164 -14.37 -23.42 5.38
CA LEU A 164 -14.70 -22.62 4.20
C LEU A 164 -13.89 -22.99 2.96
N TYR A 165 -12.60 -23.30 3.14
CA TYR A 165 -11.67 -23.69 2.09
C TYR A 165 -11.72 -25.19 1.80
N GLY A 166 -12.14 -26.01 2.76
CA GLY A 166 -12.26 -27.46 2.59
C GLY A 166 -10.94 -28.08 2.13
N LYS A 167 -10.98 -28.80 1.00
CA LYS A 167 -9.81 -29.51 0.46
C LYS A 167 -8.65 -28.61 0.03
N GLU A 168 -8.87 -27.31 -0.19
CA GLU A 168 -7.82 -26.36 -0.58
C GLU A 168 -6.73 -26.22 0.51
N VAL A 169 -7.05 -26.56 1.76
CA VAL A 169 -6.10 -26.51 2.90
C VAL A 169 -5.70 -27.87 3.45
N ASP A 170 -6.14 -28.97 2.80
CA ASP A 170 -5.69 -30.33 3.12
C ASP A 170 -4.30 -30.57 2.50
N ILE A 171 -3.25 -30.07 3.15
CA ILE A 171 -1.86 -30.14 2.66
C ILE A 171 -1.13 -31.41 3.12
N SER A 172 -0.14 -31.85 2.33
CA SER A 172 0.71 -32.99 2.68
C SER A 172 1.66 -32.65 3.83
N LYS A 173 2.18 -33.69 4.50
CA LYS A 173 3.19 -33.52 5.57
C LYS A 173 4.45 -32.81 5.07
N ASP A 174 4.86 -33.11 3.84
CA ASP A 174 6.06 -32.51 3.24
C ASP A 174 5.85 -31.02 2.95
N LEU A 175 4.68 -30.64 2.41
CA LEU A 175 4.33 -29.25 2.18
C LEU A 175 4.17 -28.47 3.50
N PHE A 176 3.57 -29.10 4.52
CA PHE A 176 3.49 -28.53 5.86
C PHE A 176 4.89 -28.21 6.43
N ASN A 177 5.84 -29.16 6.32
CA ASN A 177 7.21 -28.92 6.76
C ASN A 177 7.90 -27.82 5.94
N ALA A 178 7.64 -27.75 4.63
CA ALA A 178 8.17 -26.68 3.79
C ALA A 178 7.65 -25.30 4.20
N TYR A 179 6.38 -25.19 4.59
CA TYR A 179 5.81 -23.96 5.14
C TYR A 179 6.49 -23.57 6.46
N VAL A 180 6.73 -24.53 7.37
CA VAL A 180 7.46 -24.28 8.62
C VAL A 180 8.87 -23.77 8.33
N ASN A 181 9.60 -24.43 7.44
CA ASN A 181 10.96 -24.03 7.05
C ASN A 181 11.00 -22.63 6.40
N TYR A 182 10.00 -22.30 5.59
CA TYR A 182 9.84 -20.96 5.02
C TYR A 182 9.69 -19.88 6.10
N LEU A 183 8.76 -20.06 7.04
CA LEU A 183 8.52 -19.10 8.12
C LEU A 183 9.73 -18.95 9.08
N CYS A 184 10.55 -19.98 9.23
CA CYS A 184 11.78 -19.94 10.03
C CYS A 184 12.98 -19.31 9.30
N SER A 185 12.89 -19.13 7.97
CA SER A 185 14.03 -18.80 7.12
C SER A 185 14.64 -17.43 7.38
N ASP A 186 15.90 -17.25 6.98
CA ASP A 186 16.59 -15.95 7.01
C ASP A 186 15.92 -14.92 6.10
N ALA A 187 15.27 -15.36 5.02
CA ALA A 187 14.55 -14.49 4.10
C ALA A 187 13.35 -13.84 4.79
N VAL A 188 12.50 -14.64 5.45
CA VAL A 188 11.36 -14.15 6.24
C VAL A 188 11.86 -13.29 7.41
N GLY A 189 12.92 -13.73 8.09
CA GLY A 189 13.54 -12.95 9.16
C GLY A 189 14.03 -11.57 8.73
N GLY A 190 14.65 -11.48 7.55
CA GLY A 190 15.08 -10.21 6.96
C GLY A 190 13.89 -9.32 6.63
N TYR A 191 12.89 -9.87 5.94
CA TYR A 191 11.66 -9.19 5.58
C TYR A 191 10.91 -8.62 6.80
N ARG A 192 10.68 -9.44 7.82
CA ARG A 192 10.03 -9.05 9.08
C ARG A 192 10.77 -7.92 9.78
N LYS A 193 12.11 -7.99 9.86
CA LYS A 193 12.95 -6.93 10.47
C LYS A 193 12.91 -5.63 9.68
N ASP A 194 12.82 -5.69 8.35
CA ASP A 194 12.65 -4.51 7.51
C ASP A 194 11.29 -3.86 7.72
N PHE A 195 10.21 -4.64 7.73
CA PHE A 195 8.84 -4.15 7.93
C PHE A 195 8.66 -3.53 9.33
N LEU A 196 8.92 -4.30 10.39
CA LEU A 196 8.75 -3.82 11.77
C LEU A 196 9.66 -2.63 12.07
N GLY A 197 10.90 -2.67 11.58
CA GLY A 197 11.82 -1.56 11.72
C GLY A 197 11.31 -0.29 11.01
N ALA A 198 10.76 -0.42 9.80
CA ALA A 198 10.21 0.70 9.05
C ALA A 198 8.96 1.28 9.75
N VAL A 199 8.03 0.44 10.22
CA VAL A 199 6.87 0.87 10.99
C VAL A 199 7.30 1.61 12.26
N TYR A 200 8.22 1.04 13.03
CA TYR A 200 8.70 1.63 14.28
C TYR A 200 9.33 3.02 14.08
N VAL A 201 10.22 3.19 13.11
CA VAL A 201 10.95 4.46 12.94
C VAL A 201 10.16 5.53 12.20
N SER A 202 9.15 5.15 11.41
CA SER A 202 8.37 6.12 10.63
C SER A 202 6.99 6.39 11.24
N ASN A 203 6.51 5.54 12.15
CA ASN A 203 5.19 5.61 12.77
C ASN A 203 4.07 5.99 11.78
N PRO A 204 3.89 5.20 10.71
CA PRO A 204 2.96 5.55 9.63
C PRO A 204 1.51 5.40 10.10
N ALA A 205 0.59 6.15 9.49
CA ALA A 205 -0.83 5.99 9.74
C ALA A 205 -1.38 4.67 9.16
N TRP A 206 -0.74 4.18 8.09
CA TRP A 206 -1.14 2.99 7.35
C TRP A 206 0.09 2.20 6.89
N SER A 207 0.08 0.88 7.00
CA SER A 207 1.16 0.01 6.49
C SER A 207 0.60 -1.23 5.83
N MET A 208 1.08 -1.54 4.63
CA MET A 208 0.68 -2.72 3.89
C MET A 208 1.68 -3.86 4.08
N ILE A 209 1.17 -5.02 4.49
CA ILE A 209 1.83 -6.32 4.35
C ILE A 209 1.35 -6.95 3.04
N ASP A 210 2.29 -7.28 2.17
CA ASP A 210 1.99 -7.89 0.88
C ASP A 210 2.46 -9.35 0.90
N THR A 211 1.51 -10.22 1.19
CA THR A 211 1.65 -11.68 1.22
C THR A 211 0.73 -12.35 0.20
N GLY A 212 0.14 -11.57 -0.71
CA GLY A 212 -0.92 -12.02 -1.63
C GLY A 212 -0.46 -13.09 -2.63
N GLU A 213 0.84 -13.12 -2.94
CA GLU A 213 1.49 -14.13 -3.79
C GLU A 213 1.77 -15.46 -3.07
N LEU A 214 1.65 -15.49 -1.73
CA LEU A 214 1.89 -16.72 -0.98
C LEU A 214 0.70 -17.67 -1.08
N PRO A 215 0.93 -19.00 -0.99
CA PRO A 215 -0.16 -19.96 -0.82
C PRO A 215 -1.08 -19.56 0.33
N PRO A 216 -2.41 -19.82 0.25
CA PRO A 216 -3.39 -19.30 1.20
C PRO A 216 -3.05 -19.53 2.68
N VAL A 217 -2.56 -20.72 3.05
CA VAL A 217 -2.16 -21.03 4.43
C VAL A 217 -0.99 -20.16 4.89
N LEU A 218 0.02 -19.96 4.04
CA LEU A 218 1.16 -19.08 4.34
C LEU A 218 0.75 -17.61 4.38
N ASN A 219 -0.16 -17.18 3.50
CA ASN A 219 -0.70 -15.82 3.51
C ASN A 219 -1.37 -15.52 4.86
N PHE A 220 -2.27 -16.40 5.33
CA PHE A 220 -2.90 -16.28 6.66
C PHE A 220 -1.86 -16.26 7.79
N ALA A 221 -0.97 -17.25 7.83
CA ALA A 221 -0.02 -17.44 8.92
C ALA A 221 0.98 -16.27 9.04
N LEU A 222 1.62 -15.86 7.94
CA LEU A 222 2.60 -14.78 7.96
C LEU A 222 1.93 -13.42 8.18
N SER A 223 0.74 -13.18 7.59
CA SER A 223 0.01 -11.94 7.83
C SER A 223 -0.34 -11.75 9.30
N ARG A 224 -0.85 -12.81 9.95
CA ARG A 224 -1.18 -12.77 11.37
C ARG A 224 0.06 -12.53 12.23
N ASP A 225 1.19 -13.17 11.92
CA ASP A 225 2.44 -12.91 12.65
C ASP A 225 2.87 -11.44 12.56
N LEU A 226 2.84 -10.85 11.36
CA LEU A 226 3.25 -9.46 11.17
C LEU A 226 2.33 -8.48 11.92
N VAL A 227 1.01 -8.70 11.88
CA VAL A 227 0.06 -7.89 12.66
C VAL A 227 0.33 -8.06 14.15
N ASP A 228 0.44 -9.29 14.64
CA ASP A 228 0.74 -9.55 16.06
C ASP A 228 2.06 -8.92 16.48
N ALA A 229 3.09 -8.94 15.64
CA ALA A 229 4.37 -8.31 15.91
C ALA A 229 4.28 -6.78 15.98
N VAL A 230 3.53 -6.15 15.08
CA VAL A 230 3.26 -4.70 15.15
C VAL A 230 2.55 -4.35 16.47
N ARG A 231 1.54 -5.13 16.85
CA ARG A 231 0.72 -4.85 18.03
C ARG A 231 1.39 -5.24 19.35
N LYS A 232 2.21 -6.28 19.40
CA LYS A 232 2.74 -6.86 20.65
C LYS A 232 4.23 -6.63 20.85
N GLU A 233 5.04 -6.64 19.79
CA GLU A 233 6.50 -6.51 19.91
C GLU A 233 6.97 -5.07 19.87
N ILE A 234 6.37 -4.25 18.99
CA ILE A 234 6.68 -2.80 18.89
C ILE A 234 5.61 -1.91 19.52
N ASP A 235 4.56 -2.50 20.11
CA ASP A 235 3.44 -1.84 20.81
C ASP A 235 2.82 -0.67 20.03
N ASN A 236 2.60 -0.85 18.73
CA ASN A 236 1.94 0.14 17.90
C ASN A 236 0.48 -0.25 17.67
N GLN A 237 -0.44 0.36 18.43
CA GLN A 237 -1.89 0.16 18.29
C GLN A 237 -2.54 1.11 17.25
N ASP A 238 -1.78 2.10 16.77
CA ASP A 238 -2.36 3.21 15.99
C ASP A 238 -2.32 2.93 14.49
N THR A 239 -1.23 2.40 13.94
CA THR A 239 -1.06 2.14 12.51
C THR A 239 -2.09 1.15 12.00
N ILE A 240 -2.88 1.52 10.99
CA ILE A 240 -3.75 0.60 10.24
C ILE A 240 -2.87 -0.40 9.48
N ILE A 241 -3.14 -1.70 9.60
CA ILE A 241 -2.47 -2.74 8.80
C ILE A 241 -3.38 -3.19 7.66
N GLU A 242 -2.92 -2.96 6.43
CA GLU A 242 -3.52 -3.47 5.20
C GLU A 242 -2.96 -4.85 4.88
N ALA A 243 -3.82 -5.82 4.61
CA ALA A 243 -3.44 -7.16 4.17
C ALA A 243 -4.07 -7.52 2.82
N GLU A 244 -3.31 -8.23 1.99
CA GLU A 244 -3.73 -8.65 0.64
C GLU A 244 -4.02 -10.15 0.59
N ILE A 245 -5.24 -10.53 0.19
CA ILE A 245 -5.66 -11.95 0.13
C ILE A 245 -5.26 -12.64 -1.19
N ALA A 246 -5.06 -11.87 -2.25
CA ALA A 246 -4.64 -12.34 -3.57
C ALA A 246 -3.98 -11.19 -4.32
N SER A 247 -2.90 -11.47 -5.03
CA SER A 247 -2.13 -10.43 -5.71
C SER A 247 -2.90 -9.74 -6.82
N THR A 248 -2.68 -8.44 -6.92
CA THR A 248 -3.11 -7.63 -8.05
C THR A 248 -2.23 -7.93 -9.26
N GLY A 249 -2.82 -8.30 -10.40
CA GLY A 249 -2.05 -8.63 -11.61
C GLY A 249 -1.21 -7.45 -12.14
N THR A 250 -0.22 -7.73 -12.99
CA THR A 250 0.57 -6.69 -13.66
C THR A 250 0.19 -6.54 -15.14
N SER A 251 0.19 -5.31 -15.67
CA SER A 251 -0.04 -5.08 -17.11
C SER A 251 0.97 -5.87 -17.95
N GLY A 252 0.47 -6.65 -18.91
CA GLY A 252 1.27 -7.57 -19.73
C GLY A 252 1.24 -9.03 -19.27
N GLU A 253 0.67 -9.35 -18.10
CA GLU A 253 0.43 -10.73 -17.68
C GLU A 253 -0.93 -11.24 -18.20
N GLU A 254 -0.94 -12.49 -18.71
CA GLU A 254 -2.12 -13.19 -19.23
C GLU A 254 -3.03 -13.76 -18.13
N ILE A 255 -3.04 -13.18 -16.93
CA ILE A 255 -4.01 -13.55 -15.90
C ILE A 255 -5.28 -12.74 -16.16
N GLU A 256 -6.34 -13.43 -16.60
CA GLU A 256 -7.66 -12.84 -16.82
C GLU A 256 -8.46 -12.83 -15.51
N HIS A 257 -9.07 -11.69 -15.21
CA HIS A 257 -9.91 -11.54 -14.04
C HIS A 257 -11.19 -12.37 -14.17
N LYS A 258 -11.36 -13.37 -13.30
CA LYS A 258 -12.60 -14.17 -13.24
C LYS A 258 -13.67 -13.40 -12.45
N LYS A 259 -14.74 -12.94 -13.11
CA LYS A 259 -15.94 -12.43 -12.42
C LYS A 259 -16.67 -13.57 -11.70
N LEU A 260 -17.06 -13.32 -10.46
CA LEU A 260 -17.84 -14.24 -9.62
C LEU A 260 -19.27 -13.71 -9.48
N SER A 261 -20.24 -14.60 -9.32
CA SER A 261 -21.65 -14.22 -9.10
C SER A 261 -22.36 -15.23 -8.20
N GLY A 262 -23.50 -14.84 -7.63
CA GLY A 262 -24.33 -15.71 -6.79
C GLY A 262 -23.54 -16.34 -5.63
N GLU A 263 -23.71 -17.65 -5.43
CA GLU A 263 -23.07 -18.40 -4.34
C GLU A 263 -21.53 -18.37 -4.39
N GLU A 264 -20.92 -18.30 -5.59
CA GLU A 264 -19.46 -18.20 -5.71
C GLU A 264 -18.95 -16.87 -5.14
N LEU A 265 -19.67 -15.78 -5.40
CA LEU A 265 -19.32 -14.45 -4.89
C LEU A 265 -19.56 -14.35 -3.38
N GLU A 266 -20.67 -14.90 -2.88
CA GLU A 266 -20.93 -14.97 -1.44
C GLU A 266 -19.85 -15.77 -0.70
N ARG A 267 -19.45 -16.92 -1.25
CA ARG A 267 -18.35 -17.71 -0.69
C ARG A 267 -17.02 -16.97 -0.73
N TYR A 268 -16.77 -16.17 -1.77
CA TYR A 268 -15.58 -15.32 -1.83
C TYR A 268 -15.60 -14.23 -0.75
N LYS A 269 -16.76 -13.56 -0.56
CA LYS A 269 -16.98 -12.61 0.53
C LYS A 269 -16.70 -13.26 1.88
N ASP A 270 -17.21 -14.46 2.15
CA ASP A 270 -16.93 -15.18 3.39
C ASP A 270 -15.42 -15.46 3.57
N LYS A 271 -14.69 -15.75 2.49
CA LYS A 271 -13.23 -15.98 2.52
C LYS A 271 -12.48 -14.71 2.92
N VAL A 272 -12.87 -13.56 2.36
CA VAL A 272 -12.28 -12.25 2.70
C VAL A 272 -12.59 -11.87 4.15
N VAL A 273 -13.83 -12.03 4.60
CA VAL A 273 -14.23 -11.77 6.00
C VAL A 273 -13.42 -12.63 6.97
N LEU A 274 -13.29 -13.93 6.68
CA LEU A 274 -12.49 -14.85 7.48
C LEU A 274 -11.02 -14.42 7.55
N PHE A 275 -10.43 -14.04 6.42
CA PHE A 275 -9.05 -13.57 6.36
C PHE A 275 -8.83 -12.33 7.21
N VAL A 276 -9.66 -11.28 7.03
CA VAL A 276 -9.55 -10.03 7.78
C VAL A 276 -9.68 -10.29 9.28
N LYS A 277 -10.66 -11.09 9.69
CA LYS A 277 -10.89 -11.45 11.10
C LYS A 277 -9.74 -12.27 11.69
N PHE A 278 -9.22 -13.25 10.94
CA PHE A 278 -8.11 -14.09 11.37
C PHE A 278 -6.82 -13.28 11.51
N VAL A 279 -6.49 -12.47 10.51
CA VAL A 279 -5.27 -11.66 10.50
C VAL A 279 -5.35 -10.53 11.52
N GLY A 280 -6.53 -9.97 11.77
CA GLY A 280 -6.70 -8.72 12.48
C GLY A 280 -6.34 -7.51 11.61
N ALA A 281 -6.60 -7.61 10.30
CA ALA A 281 -6.35 -6.55 9.36
C ALA A 281 -7.38 -5.42 9.52
N GLU A 282 -6.95 -4.18 9.33
CA GLU A 282 -7.78 -2.98 9.48
C GLU A 282 -7.95 -2.22 8.15
N GLY A 283 -7.36 -2.77 7.09
CA GLY A 283 -7.59 -2.45 5.69
C GLY A 283 -7.35 -3.73 4.87
N VAL A 284 -7.93 -3.82 3.68
CA VAL A 284 -7.82 -5.04 2.87
C VAL A 284 -7.69 -4.73 1.40
N SER A 285 -6.92 -5.54 0.69
CA SER A 285 -6.93 -5.59 -0.77
C SER A 285 -7.23 -7.00 -1.28
N TYR A 286 -7.89 -7.05 -2.42
CA TYR A 286 -8.31 -8.26 -3.09
C TYR A 286 -8.60 -7.98 -4.57
N ASP A 287 -8.51 -8.99 -5.42
CA ASP A 287 -8.67 -8.84 -6.86
C ASP A 287 -10.08 -8.38 -7.26
N ILE A 288 -10.13 -7.26 -7.97
CA ILE A 288 -11.33 -6.65 -8.58
C ILE A 288 -11.12 -6.35 -10.09
N GLY A 289 -10.10 -6.97 -10.70
CA GLY A 289 -9.77 -6.83 -12.11
C GLY A 289 -8.82 -5.69 -12.44
N MET A 290 -8.18 -5.09 -11.44
CA MET A 290 -7.17 -4.06 -11.64
C MET A 290 -5.81 -4.64 -11.99
N LYS A 291 -4.98 -3.85 -12.68
CA LYS A 291 -3.59 -4.20 -12.96
C LYS A 291 -2.62 -3.07 -12.60
N HIS A 292 -1.46 -3.43 -12.05
CA HIS A 292 -0.35 -2.50 -11.88
C HIS A 292 0.28 -2.09 -13.21
N ALA A 293 0.93 -0.93 -13.22
CA ALA A 293 1.72 -0.44 -14.35
C ALA A 293 0.97 -0.36 -15.69
N ALA A 294 -0.35 -0.11 -15.65
CA ALA A 294 -1.17 0.07 -16.84
C ALA A 294 -0.56 1.10 -17.80
N LYS A 295 -0.48 0.73 -19.09
CA LYS A 295 0.07 1.59 -20.12
C LYS A 295 -0.89 2.75 -20.42
N LYS A 296 -0.37 3.80 -21.07
CA LYS A 296 -1.21 4.92 -21.51
C LYS A 296 -2.36 4.41 -22.40
N GLY A 297 -3.59 4.71 -21.99
CA GLY A 297 -4.81 4.30 -22.70
C GLY A 297 -5.37 2.93 -22.28
N GLU A 298 -4.65 2.16 -21.47
CA GLU A 298 -5.15 0.92 -20.88
C GLU A 298 -6.07 1.26 -19.69
N LYS A 299 -7.33 0.84 -19.79
CA LYS A 299 -8.36 1.08 -18.78
C LYS A 299 -9.05 -0.23 -18.39
N HIS A 300 -9.15 -0.48 -17.09
CA HIS A 300 -9.79 -1.65 -16.51
C HIS A 300 -11.04 -1.23 -15.74
N GLU A 301 -12.17 -1.89 -16.01
CA GLU A 301 -13.42 -1.67 -15.26
C GLU A 301 -13.37 -2.43 -13.94
N PRO A 302 -13.54 -1.75 -12.78
CA PRO A 302 -13.63 -2.42 -11.49
C PRO A 302 -14.81 -3.39 -11.40
N ASP A 303 -14.61 -4.55 -10.77
CA ASP A 303 -15.67 -5.48 -10.38
C ASP A 303 -16.52 -4.89 -9.24
N VAL A 304 -17.48 -4.03 -9.61
CA VAL A 304 -18.35 -3.31 -8.65
C VAL A 304 -19.20 -4.27 -7.83
N GLU A 305 -19.70 -5.35 -8.43
CA GLU A 305 -20.54 -6.32 -7.74
C GLU A 305 -19.75 -7.02 -6.63
N ARG A 306 -18.51 -7.43 -6.94
CA ARG A 306 -17.62 -7.99 -5.92
C ARG A 306 -17.29 -6.99 -4.83
N LEU A 307 -16.90 -5.77 -5.20
CA LEU A 307 -16.59 -4.70 -4.24
C LEU A 307 -17.76 -4.46 -3.28
N GLU A 308 -18.96 -4.28 -3.81
CA GLU A 308 -20.14 -3.99 -2.99
C GLU A 308 -20.49 -5.17 -2.08
N THR A 309 -20.48 -6.40 -2.61
CA THR A 309 -20.80 -7.60 -1.82
C THR A 309 -19.78 -7.83 -0.71
N VAL A 310 -18.49 -7.76 -1.03
CA VAL A 310 -17.40 -7.99 -0.06
C VAL A 310 -17.34 -6.88 1.00
N GLN A 311 -17.39 -5.61 0.59
CA GLN A 311 -17.34 -4.49 1.55
C GLN A 311 -18.55 -4.44 2.46
N ARG A 312 -19.75 -4.75 1.94
CA ARG A 312 -20.96 -4.85 2.77
C ARG A 312 -20.86 -6.00 3.77
N GLY A 313 -20.35 -7.16 3.32
CA GLY A 313 -20.10 -8.31 4.18
C GLY A 313 -19.15 -7.99 5.32
N LEU A 314 -18.01 -7.35 5.02
CA LEU A 314 -17.06 -6.90 6.03
C LEU A 314 -17.70 -5.93 7.04
N PHE A 315 -18.43 -4.92 6.55
CA PHE A 315 -19.09 -3.94 7.40
C PHE A 315 -20.12 -4.58 8.35
N LEU A 316 -20.97 -5.46 7.84
CA LEU A 316 -22.02 -6.11 8.64
C LEU A 316 -21.45 -7.13 9.63
N GLU A 317 -20.44 -7.91 9.24
CA GLU A 317 -19.87 -8.97 10.09
C GLU A 317 -18.90 -8.45 11.15
N LEU A 318 -18.19 -7.35 10.87
CA LEU A 318 -17.20 -6.78 11.79
C LEU A 318 -17.73 -5.58 12.57
N GLY A 319 -18.85 -4.98 12.12
CA GLY A 319 -19.48 -3.84 12.78
C GLY A 319 -18.73 -2.52 12.62
N GLU A 320 -17.73 -2.47 11.73
CA GLU A 320 -16.94 -1.29 11.43
C GLU A 320 -16.54 -1.25 9.95
N ASN A 321 -16.23 -0.06 9.42
CA ASN A 321 -15.74 0.06 8.06
C ASN A 321 -14.30 -0.45 7.95
N ILE A 322 -14.09 -1.54 7.20
CA ILE A 322 -12.76 -2.03 6.79
C ILE A 322 -12.48 -1.54 5.36
N PRO A 323 -11.69 -0.46 5.18
CA PRO A 323 -11.46 0.14 3.87
C PRO A 323 -10.77 -0.81 2.90
N PHE A 324 -11.38 -1.00 1.72
CA PHE A 324 -10.70 -1.58 0.57
C PHE A 324 -9.64 -0.62 0.02
N ALA A 325 -8.42 -1.13 -0.16
CA ALA A 325 -7.35 -0.46 -0.87
C ALA A 325 -7.29 -0.95 -2.31
N GLN A 326 -7.57 -0.05 -3.25
CA GLN A 326 -7.43 -0.31 -4.67
C GLN A 326 -5.97 -0.15 -5.09
N HIS A 327 -5.45 -1.24 -5.63
CA HIS A 327 -4.16 -1.32 -6.30
C HIS A 327 -4.35 -1.13 -7.81
N GLY A 328 -3.36 -0.54 -8.49
CA GLY A 328 -3.45 -0.31 -9.93
C GLY A 328 -4.36 0.86 -10.36
N GLY A 329 -4.68 1.82 -9.48
CA GLY A 329 -5.61 2.92 -9.76
C GLY A 329 -5.27 3.82 -10.96
N THR A 330 -4.02 3.80 -11.46
CA THR A 330 -3.65 4.49 -12.72
C THR A 330 -4.44 3.92 -13.93
N GLY A 331 -4.59 2.60 -13.96
CA GLY A 331 -5.30 1.88 -15.02
C GLY A 331 -6.81 1.78 -14.79
N ALA A 332 -7.33 2.25 -13.67
CA ALA A 332 -8.77 2.19 -13.43
C ALA A 332 -9.53 3.08 -14.45
N ALA A 333 -10.61 2.56 -15.01
CA ALA A 333 -11.53 3.30 -15.86
C ALA A 333 -12.26 4.40 -15.08
N ARG A 334 -12.55 4.13 -13.80
CA ARG A 334 -13.15 5.05 -12.82
C ARG A 334 -12.84 4.60 -11.40
N VAL A 335 -12.91 5.52 -10.44
CA VAL A 335 -12.89 5.22 -9.01
C VAL A 335 -14.32 4.93 -8.55
N ILE A 336 -14.55 3.74 -7.95
CA ILE A 336 -15.84 3.41 -7.34
C ILE A 336 -15.90 4.03 -5.95
N LYS A 337 -16.28 5.31 -5.89
CA LYS A 337 -16.21 6.13 -4.67
C LYS A 337 -16.82 5.43 -3.47
N GLY A 338 -16.12 5.49 -2.33
CA GLY A 338 -16.55 4.91 -1.06
C GLY A 338 -16.37 3.40 -0.94
N LEU A 339 -16.79 2.61 -1.95
CA LEU A 339 -16.51 1.17 -1.98
C LEU A 339 -15.01 0.88 -2.11
N VAL A 340 -14.30 1.75 -2.83
CA VAL A 340 -12.85 1.90 -2.67
C VAL A 340 -12.61 2.89 -1.55
N GLY A 341 -12.09 2.44 -0.41
CA GLY A 341 -11.72 3.34 0.69
C GLY A 341 -10.46 4.15 0.37
N LYS A 342 -9.47 3.50 -0.23
CA LYS A 342 -8.14 4.04 -0.53
C LYS A 342 -7.74 3.72 -1.97
N ASP A 343 -7.40 4.71 -2.79
CA ASP A 343 -6.99 4.51 -4.19
C ASP A 343 -5.50 4.82 -4.40
N ASN A 344 -4.71 3.80 -4.74
CA ASN A 344 -3.25 3.92 -4.89
C ASN A 344 -2.88 4.38 -6.32
N ILE A 345 -2.21 5.52 -6.43
CA ILE A 345 -1.71 6.07 -7.69
C ILE A 345 -0.19 6.21 -7.65
N ASN A 346 0.48 5.62 -8.66
CA ASN A 346 1.92 5.67 -8.83
C ASN A 346 2.34 6.00 -10.28
N THR A 347 2.03 5.09 -11.20
CA THR A 347 2.52 5.15 -12.60
C THR A 347 2.15 6.46 -13.30
N GLN A 348 0.97 7.00 -13.05
CA GLN A 348 0.57 8.29 -13.64
C GLN A 348 1.52 9.43 -13.27
N TYR A 349 1.97 9.52 -12.02
CA TYR A 349 2.90 10.56 -11.58
C TYR A 349 4.28 10.42 -12.23
N LEU A 350 4.77 9.19 -12.35
CA LEU A 350 6.04 8.90 -13.03
C LEU A 350 5.98 9.26 -14.51
N VAL A 351 4.87 8.92 -15.18
CA VAL A 351 4.65 9.22 -16.60
C VAL A 351 4.55 10.73 -16.83
N ASP A 352 3.79 11.45 -16.01
CA ASP A 352 3.63 12.90 -16.14
C ASP A 352 4.97 13.63 -15.93
N ALA A 353 5.75 13.21 -14.92
CA ALA A 353 7.10 13.74 -14.68
C ALA A 353 8.08 13.44 -15.83
N ALA A 354 8.05 12.21 -16.37
CA ALA A 354 8.92 11.81 -17.47
C ALA A 354 8.58 12.55 -18.77
N ASN A 355 7.28 12.73 -19.08
CA ASN A 355 6.85 13.49 -20.25
C ASN A 355 7.24 14.98 -20.12
N PHE A 356 7.05 15.59 -18.94
CA PHE A 356 7.51 16.95 -18.70
C PHE A 356 9.02 17.10 -18.94
N PHE A 357 9.81 16.14 -18.46
CA PHE A 357 11.26 16.15 -18.71
C PHE A 357 11.60 15.99 -20.18
N ALA A 358 10.92 15.09 -20.90
CA ALA A 358 11.12 14.86 -22.32
C ALA A 358 10.83 16.13 -23.14
N ASP A 359 9.68 16.77 -22.90
CA ASP A 359 9.28 18.02 -23.57
C ASP A 359 10.30 19.14 -23.31
N HIS A 360 10.78 19.27 -22.07
CA HIS A 360 11.82 20.25 -21.73
C HIS A 360 13.13 19.96 -22.48
N TYR A 361 13.55 18.70 -22.55
CA TYR A 361 14.76 18.32 -23.27
C TYR A 361 14.63 18.58 -24.78
N GLU A 362 13.53 18.19 -25.41
CA GLU A 362 13.30 18.42 -26.84
C GLU A 362 13.40 19.91 -27.19
N LYS A 363 12.78 20.77 -26.38
CA LYS A 363 12.82 22.23 -26.56
C LYS A 363 14.23 22.83 -26.37
N ASN A 364 15.05 22.24 -25.50
CA ASN A 364 16.31 22.85 -25.05
C ASN A 364 17.57 22.04 -25.39
N LYS A 365 17.45 21.02 -26.25
CA LYS A 365 18.50 20.01 -26.52
C LYS A 365 19.88 20.62 -26.76
N GLU A 366 19.99 21.53 -27.73
CA GLU A 366 21.28 22.14 -28.10
C GLU A 366 21.85 23.01 -26.97
N ALA A 367 20.99 23.75 -26.26
CA ALA A 367 21.39 24.56 -25.12
C ALA A 367 21.89 23.69 -23.95
N ILE A 368 21.24 22.55 -23.70
CA ILE A 368 21.66 21.58 -22.68
C ILE A 368 23.03 21.00 -23.03
N ARG A 369 23.22 20.57 -24.29
CA ARG A 369 24.51 20.03 -24.77
C ARG A 369 25.61 21.08 -24.77
N GLY A 370 25.26 22.34 -24.99
CA GLY A 370 26.16 23.49 -24.86
C GLY A 370 26.43 23.95 -23.42
N GLY A 371 25.82 23.32 -22.40
CA GLY A 371 26.04 23.66 -20.99
C GLY A 371 25.36 24.96 -20.53
N VAL A 372 24.30 25.39 -21.21
CA VAL A 372 23.56 26.61 -20.86
C VAL A 372 22.81 26.39 -19.53
N LYS A 373 23.25 27.08 -18.46
CA LYS A 373 22.73 26.91 -17.09
C LYS A 373 21.20 27.00 -16.99
N SER A 374 20.56 27.94 -17.70
CA SER A 374 19.10 28.09 -17.67
C SER A 374 18.36 26.90 -18.29
N ALA A 375 18.99 26.18 -19.22
CA ALA A 375 18.45 24.98 -19.84
C ALA A 375 18.72 23.71 -19.02
N CYS A 376 19.85 23.65 -18.31
CA CYS A 376 20.26 22.53 -17.46
C CYS A 376 19.82 22.64 -15.99
N GLY A 377 19.20 23.76 -15.62
CA GLY A 377 19.10 24.20 -14.23
C GLY A 377 18.02 23.52 -13.39
N THR A 378 17.97 23.93 -12.11
CA THR A 378 17.02 23.47 -11.08
C THR A 378 15.54 23.71 -11.42
N GLY A 379 15.24 24.59 -12.38
CA GLY A 379 13.88 24.89 -12.82
C GLY A 379 13.11 23.68 -13.34
N ILE A 380 13.80 22.65 -13.87
CA ILE A 380 13.14 21.41 -14.32
C ILE A 380 12.43 20.73 -13.14
N TYR A 381 13.13 20.51 -12.03
CA TYR A 381 12.56 19.84 -10.87
C TYR A 381 11.52 20.71 -10.15
N LEU A 382 11.71 22.03 -10.10
CA LEU A 382 10.71 22.96 -9.53
C LEU A 382 9.41 22.97 -10.34
N ASN A 383 9.49 22.98 -11.66
CA ASN A 383 8.29 22.95 -12.52
C ASN A 383 7.63 21.57 -12.51
N MET A 384 8.40 20.49 -12.33
CA MET A 384 7.87 19.15 -12.17
C MET A 384 7.01 19.01 -10.92
N VAL A 385 7.29 19.77 -9.84
CA VAL A 385 6.43 19.84 -8.66
C VAL A 385 5.01 20.26 -9.05
N ILE A 386 4.87 21.31 -9.88
CA ILE A 386 3.57 21.83 -10.32
C ILE A 386 2.81 20.78 -11.15
N VAL A 387 3.47 20.14 -12.11
CA VAL A 387 2.85 19.11 -12.96
C VAL A 387 2.29 17.96 -12.11
N GLN A 388 3.05 17.51 -11.11
CA GLN A 388 2.59 16.43 -10.23
C GLN A 388 1.51 16.89 -9.25
N ALA A 389 1.57 18.12 -8.76
CA ALA A 389 0.55 18.69 -7.89
C ALA A 389 -0.78 18.83 -8.63
N GLU A 390 -0.78 19.32 -9.87
CA GLU A 390 -1.97 19.40 -10.72
C GLU A 390 -2.60 18.02 -10.96
N ARG A 391 -1.78 16.99 -11.21
CA ARG A 391 -2.27 15.61 -11.31
C ARG A 391 -2.91 15.15 -10.02
N ALA A 392 -2.26 15.37 -8.88
CA ALA A 392 -2.79 14.98 -7.57
C ALA A 392 -4.11 15.70 -7.26
N VAL A 393 -4.22 17.01 -7.53
CA VAL A 393 -5.48 17.77 -7.40
C VAL A 393 -6.58 17.17 -8.29
N SER A 394 -6.26 16.82 -9.54
CA SER A 394 -7.22 16.17 -10.43
C SER A 394 -7.71 14.84 -9.86
N LYS A 395 -6.82 14.05 -9.24
CA LYS A 395 -7.18 12.79 -8.59
C LYS A 395 -7.99 13.00 -7.30
N LEU A 396 -7.66 13.98 -6.48
CA LEU A 396 -8.44 14.34 -5.28
C LEU A 396 -9.89 14.72 -5.62
N LYS A 397 -10.10 15.39 -6.77
CA LYS A 397 -11.43 15.69 -7.29
C LYS A 397 -12.16 14.44 -7.77
N GLU A 398 -11.46 13.58 -8.51
CA GLU A 398 -12.02 12.29 -9.00
C GLU A 398 -12.50 11.40 -7.84
N THR A 399 -11.75 11.37 -6.73
CA THR A 399 -12.09 10.56 -5.55
C THR A 399 -13.17 11.17 -4.64
N GLY A 400 -13.61 12.41 -4.93
CA GLY A 400 -14.56 13.14 -4.09
C GLY A 400 -13.97 13.65 -2.77
N SER A 401 -12.66 13.56 -2.59
CA SER A 401 -11.97 14.00 -1.36
C SER A 401 -11.57 15.47 -1.34
N PHE A 402 -11.66 16.15 -2.49
CA PHE A 402 -11.26 17.54 -2.61
C PHE A 402 -12.07 18.49 -1.71
N GLY A 403 -11.39 19.26 -0.87
CA GLY A 403 -12.04 20.25 0.02
C GLY A 403 -12.63 19.67 1.32
N LEU A 404 -12.37 18.41 1.66
CA LEU A 404 -13.00 17.77 2.83
C LEU A 404 -12.34 18.07 4.18
N VAL A 405 -11.21 18.78 4.23
CA VAL A 405 -10.48 19.02 5.49
C VAL A 405 -11.35 19.68 6.57
N PRO A 406 -12.14 20.74 6.31
CA PRO A 406 -12.96 21.38 7.35
C PRO A 406 -14.02 20.46 7.94
N ARG A 407 -14.55 19.51 7.16
CA ARG A 407 -15.48 18.47 7.64
C ARG A 407 -14.73 17.47 8.52
N LEU A 408 -13.63 16.92 8.02
CA LEU A 408 -12.91 15.84 8.70
C LEU A 408 -12.23 16.28 10.00
N LEU A 409 -11.74 17.53 10.08
CA LEU A 409 -11.20 18.05 11.33
C LEU A 409 -12.22 18.10 12.47
N LYS A 410 -13.53 18.17 12.17
CA LYS A 410 -14.58 18.17 13.20
C LYS A 410 -14.72 16.80 13.88
N VAL A 411 -14.44 15.71 13.17
CA VAL A 411 -14.54 14.35 13.72
C VAL A 411 -13.26 13.87 14.41
N LEU A 412 -12.15 14.60 14.23
CA LEU A 412 -10.88 14.30 14.90
C LEU A 412 -10.76 14.88 16.31
N LYS A 413 -11.52 15.95 16.60
CA LYS A 413 -11.72 16.49 17.96
C LYS A 413 -12.40 15.46 18.84
#